data_AF-A0A945RQ29-F1
#
_entry.id   AF-A0A945RQ29-F1
#
_cell.length_a   1.000
_cell.length_b   1.000
_cell.length_c   1.000
_cell.angle_alpha   90.00
_cell.angle_beta   90.00
_cell.angle_gamma   90.00
#
_symmetry.space_group_name_H-M   'P 1'
#
loop_
_entity.id
_entity.type
_entity.pdbx_description
1 polymer ?
#
loop_
_entity_poly.entity_id
_entity_poly.type
_entity_poly.pdbx_seq_one_letter_code
_entity_poly.pdbx_strand_id
1 'polypeptide(L)'
;MSALFKIPALFLVFVLVACAGPETTETSQTPQTDAPTNTTHPVDDLASLPRVTMQPPERAMRDGLEGPDAPGPERLVGLAATAIQQMLGNPDFKRRDPPAEIWQYRKSGCLLDVFLYLGEDTYRVSHVEARGHSIEEVSGAECLLEALAR
;
A
#
# COMPACT_ATOMS: atom_id res chain seq x y z
N MET A 1 53.15 18.60 -23.02
CA MET A 1 52.07 19.53 -22.62
C MET A 1 51.33 18.87 -21.48
N SER A 2 51.61 19.34 -20.27
CA SER A 2 51.11 18.83 -19.00
C SER A 2 49.70 19.34 -18.74
N ALA A 3 48.81 18.49 -18.24
CA ALA A 3 47.72 18.91 -17.36
C ALA A 3 47.20 17.71 -16.56
N LEU A 4 47.91 17.41 -15.46
CA LEU A 4 47.34 16.79 -14.27
C LEU A 4 46.29 17.75 -13.70
N PHE A 5 45.02 17.36 -13.65
CA PHE A 5 44.03 18.03 -12.82
C PHE A 5 43.79 17.19 -11.57
N LYS A 6 44.53 17.54 -10.51
CA LYS A 6 44.30 17.08 -9.14
C LYS A 6 43.02 17.73 -8.64
N ILE A 7 42.01 16.96 -8.25
CA ILE A 7 40.90 17.45 -7.42
C ILE A 7 41.16 16.93 -6.00
N PRO A 8 41.44 17.82 -5.04
CA PRO A 8 41.85 17.45 -3.70
C PRO A 8 40.66 16.96 -2.88
N ALA A 9 40.95 15.97 -2.03
CA ALA A 9 40.10 15.55 -0.94
C ALA A 9 39.74 16.75 -0.06
N LEU A 10 38.47 17.15 -0.07
CA LEU A 10 37.90 18.02 0.94
C LEU A 10 36.92 17.18 1.76
N PHE A 11 37.47 16.58 2.81
CA PHE A 11 36.72 16.02 3.93
C PHE A 11 35.84 17.11 4.53
N LEU A 12 34.53 17.00 4.36
CA LEU A 12 33.56 17.83 5.07
C LEU A 12 32.81 16.93 6.05
N VAL A 13 33.35 16.87 7.26
CA VAL A 13 32.81 16.19 8.43
C VAL A 13 31.51 16.89 8.83
N PHE A 14 30.36 16.24 8.58
CA PHE A 14 29.07 16.66 9.12
C PHE A 14 28.91 16.09 10.53
N VAL A 15 28.91 16.97 11.53
CA VAL A 15 28.67 16.62 12.94
C VAL A 15 27.16 16.44 13.14
N LEU A 16 26.74 15.21 13.43
CA LEU A 16 25.37 14.87 13.84
C LEU A 16 25.14 15.36 15.28
N VAL A 17 24.30 16.37 15.43
CA VAL A 17 23.78 16.81 16.74
C VAL A 17 22.58 15.92 17.10
N ALA A 18 22.77 15.06 18.10
CA ALA A 18 21.75 14.19 18.66
C ALA A 18 20.90 14.94 19.70
N CYS A 19 19.57 14.90 19.56
CA CYS A 19 18.64 15.25 20.63
C CYS A 19 18.17 13.97 21.33
N ALA A 20 18.63 13.77 22.56
CA ALA A 20 18.10 12.76 23.47
C ALA A 20 16.82 13.30 24.13
N GLY A 21 15.71 12.58 24.00
CA GLY A 21 14.46 12.82 24.72
C GLY A 21 14.25 11.76 25.81
N PRO A 22 13.72 12.12 27.00
CA PRO A 22 13.66 11.22 28.14
C PRO A 22 12.49 10.22 28.06
N GLU A 23 12.80 8.98 28.43
CA GLU A 23 11.86 7.88 28.66
C GLU A 23 11.03 8.17 29.92
N THR A 24 9.70 8.17 29.79
CA THR A 24 8.81 8.17 30.97
C THR A 24 8.28 6.76 31.17
N THR A 25 8.77 6.15 32.25
CA THR A 25 8.30 4.89 32.80
C THR A 25 7.05 5.17 33.60
N GLU A 26 5.93 4.51 33.29
CA GLU A 26 4.78 4.48 34.20
C GLU A 26 4.33 3.03 34.42
N THR A 27 4.95 2.45 35.44
CA THR A 27 4.45 1.28 36.17
C THR A 27 3.21 1.71 36.96
N SER A 28 2.07 1.10 36.67
CA SER A 28 0.96 1.04 37.61
C SER A 28 0.42 -0.39 37.67
N GLN A 29 0.88 -1.12 38.67
CA GLN A 29 0.19 -2.30 39.19
C GLN A 29 -0.82 -1.82 40.23
N THR A 30 -2.01 -2.43 40.30
CA THR A 30 -2.49 -3.12 41.52
C THR A 30 -3.58 -4.13 41.14
N PRO A 31 -3.50 -5.38 41.66
CA PRO A 31 -4.41 -6.50 41.40
C PRO A 31 -5.67 -6.48 42.28
N GLN A 32 -6.80 -7.03 41.81
CA GLN A 32 -7.80 -7.72 42.66
C GLN A 32 -8.54 -8.82 41.89
N THR A 33 -8.25 -10.06 42.27
CA THR A 33 -9.06 -11.27 42.10
C THR A 33 -10.21 -11.21 43.11
N ASP A 34 -11.43 -11.59 42.71
CA ASP A 34 -12.34 -12.45 43.48
C ASP A 34 -13.55 -12.86 42.62
N ALA A 35 -13.84 -14.16 42.60
CA ALA A 35 -14.96 -14.81 41.89
C ALA A 35 -16.25 -14.78 42.73
N PRO A 36 -17.42 -15.14 42.15
CA PRO A 36 -17.88 -16.52 42.41
C PRO A 36 -18.65 -17.24 41.28
N THR A 37 -18.64 -18.55 41.47
CA THR A 37 -19.10 -19.73 40.73
C THR A 37 -20.62 -19.89 40.51
N ASN A 38 -20.92 -20.59 39.40
CA ASN A 38 -22.07 -21.43 39.05
C ASN A 38 -23.45 -20.81 38.78
N THR A 39 -24.02 -21.19 37.63
CA THR A 39 -25.03 -22.29 37.59
C THR A 39 -25.17 -22.81 36.16
N THR A 40 -24.88 -24.09 35.98
CA THR A 40 -25.07 -24.91 34.79
C THR A 40 -26.57 -25.05 34.48
N HIS A 41 -26.98 -24.71 33.25
CA HIS A 41 -28.27 -25.14 32.69
C HIS A 41 -28.04 -26.10 31.51
N PRO A 42 -28.88 -27.15 31.35
CA PRO A 42 -28.60 -28.29 30.49
C PRO A 42 -28.73 -27.93 29.01
N VAL A 43 -27.78 -28.41 28.21
CA VAL A 43 -27.81 -28.36 26.75
C VAL A 43 -28.64 -29.53 26.22
N ASP A 44 -29.94 -29.29 26.02
CA ASP A 44 -30.85 -30.23 25.34
C ASP A 44 -30.78 -30.05 23.81
N ASP A 45 -30.08 -30.99 23.18
CA ASP A 45 -30.56 -31.78 22.04
C ASP A 45 -30.96 -31.09 20.71
N LEU A 46 -30.09 -30.23 20.17
CA LEU A 46 -30.13 -29.82 18.75
C LEU A 46 -28.75 -29.81 18.06
N ALA A 47 -27.72 -30.38 18.69
CA ALA A 47 -26.33 -30.24 18.26
C ALA A 47 -25.86 -31.24 17.17
N SER A 48 -26.70 -32.19 16.76
CA SER A 48 -26.27 -33.31 15.88
C SER A 48 -26.60 -33.14 14.40
N LEU A 49 -27.01 -31.95 13.95
CA LEU A 49 -27.11 -31.66 12.51
C LEU A 49 -25.76 -31.14 11.99
N PRO A 50 -25.22 -31.67 10.87
CA PRO A 50 -24.05 -31.09 10.24
C PRO A 50 -24.41 -29.68 9.75
N ARG A 51 -23.88 -28.66 10.43
CA ARG A 51 -23.96 -27.28 9.97
C ARG A 51 -23.10 -27.16 8.72
N VAL A 52 -23.72 -27.14 7.55
CA VAL A 52 -23.08 -26.61 6.35
C VAL A 52 -22.96 -25.11 6.56
N THR A 53 -21.80 -24.67 7.04
CA THR A 53 -21.49 -23.25 7.18
C THR A 53 -21.31 -22.69 5.78
N MET A 54 -22.38 -22.16 5.18
CA MET A 54 -22.25 -21.30 4.01
C MET A 54 -21.51 -20.04 4.48
N GLN A 55 -20.21 -19.97 4.22
CA GLN A 55 -19.47 -18.71 4.33
C GLN A 55 -20.23 -17.70 3.46
N PRO A 56 -20.64 -16.52 3.98
CA PRO A 56 -21.29 -15.51 3.17
C PRO A 56 -20.41 -15.17 1.96
N PRO A 57 -20.96 -15.11 0.73
CA PRO A 57 -20.18 -14.89 -0.49
C PRO A 57 -19.37 -13.59 -0.45
N GLU A 58 -19.79 -12.63 0.37
CA GLU A 58 -19.08 -11.37 0.60
C GLU A 58 -17.71 -11.54 1.26
N ARG A 59 -17.51 -12.51 2.17
CA ARG A 59 -16.18 -12.72 2.78
C ARG A 59 -15.18 -13.29 1.79
N ALA A 60 -15.59 -14.28 1.00
CA ALA A 60 -14.73 -14.88 -0.02
C ALA A 60 -14.34 -13.87 -1.11
N MET A 61 -15.24 -12.95 -1.46
CA MET A 61 -14.94 -11.90 -2.44
C MET A 61 -13.98 -10.83 -1.88
N ARG A 62 -14.08 -10.49 -0.59
CA ARG A 62 -13.17 -9.56 0.08
C ARG A 62 -11.76 -10.15 0.21
N ASP A 63 -11.67 -11.41 0.67
CA ASP A 63 -10.39 -12.13 0.75
C ASP A 63 -9.70 -12.24 -0.63
N GLY A 64 -10.48 -12.34 -1.72
CA GLY A 64 -9.93 -12.36 -3.09
C GLY A 64 -9.44 -11.00 -3.61
N LEU A 65 -9.93 -9.88 -3.07
CA LEU A 65 -9.39 -8.55 -3.37
C LEU A 65 -8.23 -8.18 -2.45
N GLU A 66 -8.16 -8.74 -1.24
CA GLU A 66 -7.18 -8.37 -0.21
C GLU A 66 -6.05 -9.42 -0.05
N GLY A 67 -6.14 -10.56 -0.74
CA GLY A 67 -5.15 -11.64 -0.68
C GLY A 67 -3.90 -11.42 -1.54
N PRO A 68 -2.84 -12.23 -1.35
CA PRO A 68 -1.60 -12.14 -2.12
C PRO A 68 -1.79 -12.42 -3.63
N ASP A 69 -2.88 -13.09 -4.01
CA ASP A 69 -3.26 -13.35 -5.41
C ASP A 69 -4.21 -12.29 -5.98
N ALA A 70 -4.50 -11.22 -5.22
CA ALA A 70 -5.38 -10.16 -5.66
C ALA A 70 -4.82 -9.50 -6.94
N PRO A 71 -5.68 -9.21 -7.93
CA PRO A 71 -5.22 -8.68 -9.20
C PRO A 71 -4.51 -7.33 -9.03
N GLY A 72 -3.21 -7.31 -9.34
CA GLY A 72 -2.34 -6.16 -9.20
C GLY A 72 -2.54 -5.04 -10.23
N PRO A 73 -1.71 -3.98 -10.14
CA PRO A 73 -1.78 -2.79 -10.98
C PRO A 73 -1.52 -3.05 -12.47
N GLU A 74 -0.94 -4.20 -12.82
CA GLU A 74 -0.65 -4.63 -14.19
C GLU A 74 -1.93 -4.71 -15.05
N ARG A 75 -3.09 -4.87 -14.43
CA ARG A 75 -4.39 -4.86 -15.13
C ARG A 75 -4.74 -3.52 -15.78
N LEU A 76 -4.07 -2.45 -15.40
CA LEU A 76 -4.26 -1.14 -16.01
C LEU A 76 -3.55 -1.01 -17.36
N VAL A 77 -2.60 -1.92 -17.67
CA VAL A 77 -1.85 -1.90 -18.93
C VAL A 77 -2.79 -2.03 -20.13
N GLY A 78 -2.56 -1.20 -21.14
CA GLY A 78 -3.36 -1.11 -22.36
C GLY A 78 -4.59 -0.19 -22.26
N LEU A 79 -5.02 0.18 -21.06
CA LEU A 79 -6.14 1.09 -20.87
C LEU A 79 -5.79 2.49 -21.40
N ALA A 80 -6.80 3.16 -21.95
CA ALA A 80 -6.67 4.55 -22.38
C ALA A 80 -6.56 5.49 -21.18
N ALA A 81 -5.85 6.60 -21.36
CA ALA A 81 -5.71 7.67 -20.38
C ALA A 81 -7.06 8.10 -19.76
N THR A 82 -8.09 8.24 -20.60
CA THR A 82 -9.44 8.61 -20.15
C THR A 82 -10.08 7.55 -19.25
N ALA A 83 -9.87 6.26 -19.53
CA ALA A 83 -10.37 5.17 -18.69
C ALA A 83 -9.68 5.16 -17.31
N ILE A 84 -8.37 5.40 -17.28
CA ILE A 84 -7.62 5.54 -16.02
C ILE A 84 -8.18 6.70 -15.18
N GLN A 85 -8.43 7.86 -15.80
CA GLN A 85 -9.03 8.99 -15.07
C GLN A 85 -10.46 8.70 -14.59
N GLN A 86 -11.25 7.95 -15.38
CA GLN A 86 -12.60 7.55 -14.97
C GLN A 86 -12.59 6.57 -13.79
N MET A 87 -11.56 5.74 -13.67
CA MET A 87 -11.41 4.75 -12.59
C MET A 87 -10.76 5.34 -11.34
N LEU A 88 -9.58 5.96 -11.49
CA LEU A 88 -8.75 6.43 -10.38
C LEU A 88 -8.94 7.91 -10.05
N GLY A 89 -9.65 8.66 -10.89
CA GLY A 89 -9.73 10.12 -10.81
C GLY A 89 -8.54 10.82 -11.46
N ASN A 90 -8.41 12.12 -11.21
CA ASN A 90 -7.26 12.88 -11.68
C ASN A 90 -6.00 12.47 -10.90
N PRO A 91 -4.84 12.38 -11.57
CA PRO A 91 -3.59 12.12 -10.87
C PRO A 91 -3.16 13.33 -10.04
N ASP A 92 -2.51 13.07 -8.90
CA ASP A 92 -1.94 14.10 -8.02
C ASP A 92 -0.74 14.79 -8.67
N PHE A 93 -0.05 14.08 -9.56
CA PHE A 93 1.04 14.63 -10.36
C PHE A 93 0.99 14.09 -11.79
N LYS A 94 1.23 14.99 -12.75
CA LYS A 94 1.34 14.66 -14.16
C LYS A 94 2.55 15.35 -14.75
N ARG A 95 3.45 14.57 -15.36
CA ARG A 95 4.62 15.06 -16.11
C ARG A 95 4.58 14.57 -17.54
N ARG A 96 4.90 15.44 -18.49
CA ARG A 96 5.17 15.06 -19.87
C ARG A 96 6.68 14.87 -20.04
N ASP A 97 7.07 13.68 -20.47
CA ASP A 97 8.45 13.26 -20.66
C ASP A 97 8.56 12.55 -22.02
N PRO A 98 8.55 13.32 -23.13
CA PRO A 98 8.32 12.77 -24.45
C PRO A 98 9.24 11.57 -24.76
N PRO A 99 8.69 10.45 -25.28
CA PRO A 99 7.33 10.30 -25.82
C PRO A 99 6.26 9.90 -24.78
N ALA A 100 6.59 9.86 -23.50
CA ALA A 100 5.70 9.42 -22.43
C ALA A 100 4.96 10.58 -21.73
N GLU A 101 3.85 10.24 -21.10
CA GLU A 101 3.30 10.96 -19.95
C GLU A 101 3.38 10.06 -18.72
N ILE A 102 3.80 10.63 -17.59
CA ILE A 102 3.94 9.93 -16.32
C ILE A 102 2.94 10.56 -15.36
N TRP A 103 2.05 9.74 -14.83
CA TRP A 103 1.02 10.14 -13.89
C TRP A 103 1.30 9.46 -12.55
N GLN A 104 1.11 10.16 -11.44
CA GLN A 104 1.25 9.60 -10.11
C GLN A 104 -0.03 9.80 -9.31
N TYR A 105 -0.47 8.72 -8.68
CA TYR A 105 -1.52 8.72 -7.67
C TYR A 105 -0.87 8.50 -6.30
N ARG A 106 -0.90 9.52 -5.45
CA ARG A 106 -0.24 9.54 -4.15
C ARG A 106 -1.27 9.20 -3.08
N LYS A 107 -1.01 8.11 -2.36
CA LYS A 107 -1.84 7.66 -1.25
C LYS A 107 -0.99 7.60 0.03
N SER A 108 -1.64 7.40 1.16
CA SER A 108 -0.95 7.35 2.44
C SER A 108 0.04 6.19 2.51
N GLY A 109 -0.32 5.03 1.96
CA GLY A 109 0.54 3.84 1.98
C GLY A 109 1.57 3.80 0.85
N CYS A 110 1.29 4.41 -0.30
CA CYS A 110 2.11 4.22 -1.50
C CYS A 110 1.96 5.34 -2.55
N LEU A 111 2.75 5.22 -3.61
CA LEU A 111 2.58 5.92 -4.88
C LEU A 111 2.34 4.89 -5.99
N LEU A 112 1.31 5.14 -6.81
CA LEU A 112 1.06 4.40 -8.04
C LEU A 112 1.48 5.25 -9.24
N ASP A 113 2.60 4.87 -9.86
CA ASP A 113 3.12 5.50 -11.07
C ASP A 113 2.51 4.81 -12.30
N VAL A 114 1.88 5.58 -13.18
CA VAL A 114 1.28 5.12 -14.43
C VAL A 114 2.03 5.76 -15.59
N PHE A 115 2.62 4.94 -16.45
CA PHE A 115 3.39 5.37 -17.62
C PHE A 115 2.54 5.19 -18.87
N LEU A 116 2.29 6.29 -19.58
CA LEU A 116 1.47 6.31 -20.77
C LEU A 116 2.28 6.73 -21.99
N TYR A 117 2.05 6.07 -23.11
CA TYR A 117 2.64 6.42 -24.40
C TYR A 117 1.55 6.65 -25.42
N LEU A 118 1.80 7.54 -26.39
CA LEU A 118 0.87 7.78 -27.47
C LEU A 118 0.77 6.53 -28.35
N GLY A 119 -0.43 5.92 -28.38
CA GLY A 119 -0.79 4.88 -29.34
C GLY A 119 -1.28 5.48 -30.66
N GLU A 120 -2.16 4.77 -31.37
CA GLU A 120 -2.68 5.24 -32.65
C GLU A 120 -3.50 6.54 -32.51
N ASP A 121 -4.32 6.64 -31.46
CA ASP A 121 -5.32 7.69 -31.29
C ASP A 121 -5.23 8.41 -29.93
N THR A 122 -4.66 7.75 -28.92
CA THR A 122 -4.66 8.23 -27.54
C THR A 122 -3.48 7.70 -26.73
N TYR A 123 -3.19 8.36 -25.62
CA TYR A 123 -2.25 7.85 -24.63
C TYR A 123 -2.81 6.59 -23.97
N ARG A 124 -2.00 5.53 -23.92
CA ARG A 124 -2.35 4.25 -23.31
C ARG A 124 -1.29 3.84 -22.32
N VAL A 125 -1.71 3.18 -21.25
CA VAL A 125 -0.81 2.67 -20.22
C VAL A 125 0.09 1.60 -20.84
N SER A 126 1.40 1.78 -20.75
CA SER A 126 2.38 0.76 -21.13
C SER A 126 2.95 0.04 -19.92
N HIS A 127 3.04 0.74 -18.78
CA HIS A 127 3.61 0.22 -17.55
C HIS A 127 2.97 0.90 -16.33
N VAL A 128 2.94 0.17 -15.22
CA VAL A 128 2.49 0.67 -13.91
C VAL A 128 3.42 0.12 -12.84
N GLU A 129 3.74 0.98 -11.88
CA GLU A 129 4.61 0.63 -10.76
C GLU A 129 3.97 1.12 -9.45
N ALA A 130 3.99 0.27 -8.42
CA ALA A 130 3.63 0.65 -7.07
C ALA A 130 4.90 0.76 -6.23
N ARG A 131 5.07 1.88 -5.52
CA ARG A 131 6.24 2.13 -4.67
C ARG A 131 5.83 2.69 -3.33
N GLY A 132 6.57 2.32 -2.28
CA GLY A 132 6.43 2.93 -0.96
C GLY A 132 6.99 4.35 -0.93
N HIS A 133 6.75 5.04 0.20
CA HIS A 133 7.43 6.30 0.52
C HIS A 133 8.87 6.07 1.02
N SER A 134 9.21 4.83 1.35
CA SER A 134 10.54 4.35 1.73
C SER A 134 11.10 3.40 0.63
N ILE A 135 12.25 2.78 0.89
CA ILE A 135 12.85 1.77 0.01
C ILE A 135 12.25 0.37 0.19
N GLU A 136 11.24 0.23 1.06
CA GLU A 136 10.57 -1.04 1.32
C GLU A 136 9.62 -1.38 0.16
N GLU A 137 9.53 -2.66 -0.17
CA GLU A 137 8.57 -3.14 -1.15
C GLU A 137 7.14 -2.99 -0.60
N VAL A 138 6.23 -2.56 -1.47
CA VAL A 138 4.80 -2.45 -1.16
C VAL A 138 4.01 -3.42 -2.03
N SER A 139 2.90 -3.92 -1.51
CA SER A 139 1.97 -4.71 -2.32
C SER A 139 1.36 -3.82 -3.41
N GLY A 140 1.57 -4.20 -4.67
CA GLY A 140 0.96 -3.50 -5.79
C GLY A 140 -0.56 -3.55 -5.74
N ALA A 141 -1.13 -4.68 -5.31
CA ALA A 141 -2.57 -4.86 -5.19
C ALA A 141 -3.17 -3.92 -4.15
N GLU A 142 -2.59 -3.86 -2.94
CA GLU A 142 -3.04 -2.93 -1.89
C GLU A 142 -2.92 -1.48 -2.34
N CYS A 143 -1.81 -1.12 -3.00
CA CYS A 143 -1.60 0.22 -3.53
C CYS A 143 -2.65 0.60 -4.58
N LEU A 144 -3.03 -0.33 -5.47
CA LEU A 144 -4.10 -0.13 -6.44
C LEU A 144 -5.46 0.05 -5.74
N LEU A 145 -5.75 -0.70 -4.67
CA LEU A 145 -6.98 -0.55 -3.89
C LEU A 145 -7.06 0.83 -3.23
N GLU A 146 -5.97 1.31 -2.62
CA GLU A 146 -5.90 2.67 -2.09
C GLU A 146 -6.11 3.72 -3.21
N ALA A 147 -5.55 3.50 -4.39
CA ALA A 147 -5.75 4.37 -5.56
C ALA A 147 -7.23 4.42 -6.00
N LEU A 148 -7.96 3.31 -5.89
CA LEU A 148 -9.38 3.19 -6.25
C LEU A 148 -10.33 3.82 -5.21
N ALA A 149 -9.90 3.94 -3.96
CA ALA A 149 -10.75 4.32 -2.83
C ALA A 149 -11.19 5.81 -2.79
N ARG A 150 -10.72 6.65 -3.73
CA ARG A 150 -11.01 8.09 -3.91
C ARG A 150 -11.02 8.96 -2.66
#